data_AF-A0A242MGR2-F1
#
_entry.id   AF-A0A242MGR2-F1
#
_cell.length_a   1.000
_cell.length_b   1.000
_cell.length_c   1.000
_cell.angle_alpha   90.00
_cell.angle_beta   90.00
_cell.angle_gamma   90.00
#
_symmetry.space_group_name_H-M   'P 1'
#
loop_
_entity.id
_entity.type
_entity.pdbx_description
1 polymer ?
#
loop_
_entity_poly.entity_id
_entity_poly.type
_entity_poly.pdbx_seq_one_letter_code
_entity_poly.pdbx_strand_id
1 'polypeptide(L)'
;MALQHYQTQYEAFPAAISQAAKEVLVNLKSAADTTMRASAEAAKADLAEVVANAAQKVAVNTAQKQMWKWAAGCIAVAFLSFGLFGAFVYYKTYTAGVNSGYGMGYNEAKDEKAAAAWANTPQGRLAYRFAQTGSLNSLMKCDLPGWTEKKGVCFPYQAADGHIYGWNIP
;
A
#
# COMPACT_ATOMS: atom_id res chain seq x y z
N MET A 1 104.56 -32.06 -37.55
CA MET A 1 103.66 -30.93 -37.84
C MET A 1 102.19 -31.12 -37.40
N ALA A 2 101.74 -32.32 -36.98
CA ALA A 2 100.36 -32.48 -36.48
C ALA A 2 100.16 -32.02 -35.02
N LEU A 3 101.13 -32.29 -34.13
CA LEU A 3 101.01 -31.98 -32.69
C LEU A 3 100.93 -30.48 -32.37
N GLN A 4 101.70 -29.63 -33.06
CA GLN A 4 101.66 -28.17 -32.85
C GLN A 4 100.32 -27.56 -33.25
N HIS A 5 99.65 -28.11 -34.29
CA HIS A 5 98.34 -27.65 -34.74
C HIS A 5 97.24 -27.93 -33.71
N TYR A 6 97.27 -29.13 -33.10
CA TYR A 6 96.35 -29.46 -32.01
C TYR A 6 96.63 -28.62 -30.76
N GLN A 7 97.90 -28.34 -30.43
CA GLN A 7 98.24 -27.53 -29.27
C GLN A 7 97.82 -26.06 -29.40
N THR A 8 97.97 -25.45 -30.58
CA THR A 8 97.44 -24.08 -30.82
C THR A 8 95.93 -24.01 -30.81
N GLN A 9 95.25 -25.06 -31.29
CA GLN A 9 93.80 -25.18 -31.18
C GLN A 9 93.35 -25.27 -29.70
N TYR A 10 94.04 -26.07 -28.88
CA TYR A 10 93.73 -26.21 -27.46
C TYR A 10 93.92 -24.92 -26.65
N GLU A 11 94.77 -23.99 -27.08
CA GLU A 11 94.94 -22.68 -26.44
C GLU A 11 93.94 -21.63 -26.96
N ALA A 12 93.54 -21.70 -28.24
CA ALA A 12 92.62 -20.74 -28.86
C ALA A 12 91.15 -21.00 -28.52
N PHE A 13 90.72 -22.27 -28.46
CA PHE A 13 89.32 -22.62 -28.19
C PHE A 13 88.83 -22.17 -26.79
N PRO A 14 89.58 -22.34 -25.69
CA PRO A 14 89.15 -21.87 -24.37
C PRO A 14 89.01 -20.34 -24.30
N ALA A 15 89.87 -19.60 -25.00
CA ALA A 15 89.79 -18.14 -25.08
C ALA A 15 88.54 -17.68 -25.84
N ALA A 16 88.24 -18.31 -26.98
CA ALA A 16 87.02 -18.04 -27.75
C ALA A 16 85.75 -18.40 -26.97
N ILE A 17 85.75 -19.54 -26.26
CA ILE A 17 84.63 -19.96 -25.40
C ILE A 17 84.45 -18.98 -24.23
N SER A 18 85.54 -18.52 -23.60
CA SER A 18 85.49 -17.50 -22.54
C SER A 18 84.86 -16.20 -23.02
N GLN A 19 85.22 -15.76 -24.23
CA GLN A 19 84.71 -14.52 -24.80
C GLN A 19 83.23 -14.65 -25.19
N ALA A 20 82.86 -15.74 -25.85
CA ALA A 20 81.45 -16.04 -26.15
C ALA A 20 80.61 -16.16 -24.88
N ALA A 21 81.13 -16.79 -23.82
CA ALA A 21 80.44 -16.89 -22.53
C ALA A 21 80.20 -15.52 -21.88
N LYS A 22 81.16 -14.60 -21.97
CA LYS A 22 81.00 -13.22 -21.46
C LYS A 22 79.94 -12.44 -22.24
N GLU A 23 79.96 -12.54 -23.57
CA GLU A 23 78.96 -11.87 -24.42
C GLU A 23 77.55 -12.40 -24.17
N VAL A 24 77.39 -13.73 -24.04
CA VAL A 24 76.11 -14.36 -23.70
C VAL A 24 75.64 -13.91 -22.32
N LEU A 25 76.52 -13.85 -21.31
CA LEU A 25 76.16 -13.35 -19.98
C LEU A 25 75.69 -11.88 -20.00
N VAL A 26 76.36 -11.02 -20.77
CA VAL A 26 75.96 -9.61 -20.92
C VAL A 26 74.59 -9.50 -21.59
N ASN A 27 74.37 -10.24 -22.68
CA ASN A 27 73.09 -10.24 -23.40
C ASN A 27 71.97 -10.82 -22.55
N LEU A 28 72.23 -11.90 -21.82
CA LEU A 28 71.27 -12.52 -20.91
C LEU A 28 70.93 -11.58 -19.75
N LYS A 29 71.92 -10.87 -19.19
CA LYS A 29 71.69 -9.88 -18.15
C LYS A 29 70.83 -8.71 -18.65
N SER A 30 71.14 -8.19 -19.85
CA SER A 30 70.35 -7.14 -20.48
C SER A 30 68.91 -7.58 -20.73
N ALA A 31 68.71 -8.77 -21.32
CA ALA A 31 67.39 -9.33 -21.58
C ALA A 31 66.62 -9.65 -20.28
N ALA A 32 67.31 -10.10 -19.24
CA ALA A 32 66.73 -10.32 -17.92
C ALA A 32 66.30 -9.00 -17.29
N ASP A 33 67.13 -7.96 -17.32
CA ASP A 33 66.80 -6.64 -16.77
C ASP A 33 65.62 -5.99 -17.51
N THR A 34 65.52 -6.14 -18.85
CA THR A 34 64.36 -5.65 -19.61
C THR A 34 63.10 -6.45 -19.32
N THR A 35 63.20 -7.78 -19.23
CA THR A 35 62.05 -8.65 -18.93
C THR A 35 61.54 -8.40 -17.51
N MET A 36 62.45 -8.22 -16.55
CA MET A 36 62.09 -7.89 -15.16
C MET A 36 61.38 -6.54 -15.06
N ARG A 37 61.83 -5.52 -15.80
CA ARG A 37 61.15 -4.21 -15.83
C ARG A 37 59.76 -4.31 -16.45
N ALA A 38 59.63 -4.99 -17.59
CA ALA A 38 58.33 -5.20 -18.23
C ALA A 38 57.36 -5.98 -17.33
N SER A 39 57.86 -7.01 -16.64
CA SER A 39 57.08 -7.81 -15.68
C SER A 39 56.64 -6.98 -14.48
N ALA A 40 57.51 -6.11 -13.97
CA ALA A 40 57.21 -5.21 -12.86
C ALA A 40 56.17 -4.14 -13.24
N GLU A 41 56.23 -3.61 -14.45
CA GLU A 41 55.24 -2.65 -14.96
C GLU A 41 53.87 -3.31 -15.17
N ALA A 42 53.85 -4.51 -15.77
CA ALA A 42 52.62 -5.28 -15.93
C ALA A 42 51.99 -5.64 -14.58
N ALA A 43 52.80 -6.07 -13.60
CA ALA A 43 52.31 -6.37 -12.25
C ALA A 43 51.77 -5.13 -11.54
N LYS A 44 52.37 -3.95 -11.74
CA LYS A 44 51.84 -2.69 -11.21
C LYS A 44 50.51 -2.31 -11.85
N ALA A 45 50.38 -2.49 -13.16
CA ALA A 45 49.13 -2.20 -13.88
C ALA A 45 48.00 -3.13 -13.43
N ASP A 46 48.27 -4.43 -13.34
CA ASP A 46 47.29 -5.43 -12.86
C ASP A 46 46.87 -5.16 -11.42
N LEU A 47 47.82 -4.82 -10.54
CA LEU A 47 47.52 -4.42 -9.17
C LEU A 47 46.66 -3.15 -9.13
N ALA A 48 46.97 -2.14 -9.96
CA ALA A 48 46.20 -0.90 -10.02
C ALA A 48 44.76 -1.16 -10.49
N GLU A 49 44.57 -2.03 -11.48
CA GLU A 49 43.24 -2.43 -11.97
C GLU A 49 42.44 -3.16 -10.90
N VAL A 50 43.04 -4.15 -10.22
CA VAL A 50 42.37 -4.88 -9.14
C VAL A 50 42.00 -3.96 -7.98
N VAL A 51 42.89 -3.04 -7.60
CA VAL A 51 42.63 -2.05 -6.56
C VAL A 51 41.51 -1.09 -6.98
N ALA A 52 41.51 -0.60 -8.22
CA ALA A 52 40.46 0.27 -8.72
C ALA A 52 39.10 -0.44 -8.74
N ASN A 53 39.04 -1.68 -9.23
CA ASN A 53 37.84 -2.50 -9.25
C ASN A 53 37.33 -2.81 -7.83
N ALA A 54 38.23 -3.10 -6.90
CA ALA A 54 37.90 -3.31 -5.49
C ALA A 54 37.36 -2.02 -4.85
N ALA A 55 38.02 -0.88 -5.07
CA ALA A 55 37.58 0.42 -4.56
C ALA A 55 36.19 0.79 -5.10
N GLN A 56 35.94 0.58 -6.39
CA GLN A 56 34.63 0.81 -7.00
C GLN A 56 33.54 -0.09 -6.38
N LYS A 57 33.81 -1.40 -6.21
CA LYS A 57 32.88 -2.32 -5.54
C LYS A 57 32.58 -1.90 -4.10
N VAL A 58 33.61 -1.49 -3.35
CA VAL A 58 33.45 -1.02 -1.97
C VAL A 58 32.64 0.27 -1.93
N ALA A 59 32.90 1.22 -2.83
CA ALA A 59 32.15 2.48 -2.92
C ALA A 59 30.66 2.24 -3.22
N VAL A 60 30.35 1.39 -4.21
CA VAL A 60 28.96 1.06 -4.57
C VAL A 60 28.24 0.34 -3.42
N ASN A 61 28.89 -0.65 -2.80
CA ASN A 61 28.31 -1.39 -1.68
C ASN A 61 28.07 -0.48 -0.46
N THR A 62 28.98 0.47 -0.21
CA THR A 62 28.85 1.44 0.88
C THR A 62 27.71 2.42 0.61
N ALA A 63 27.61 2.95 -0.62
CA ALA A 63 26.52 3.83 -1.04
C ALA A 63 25.16 3.12 -0.95
N GLN A 64 25.06 1.86 -1.38
CA GLN A 64 23.84 1.07 -1.25
C GLN A 64 23.42 0.85 0.20
N LYS A 65 24.37 0.51 1.09
CA LYS A 65 24.09 0.36 2.52
C LYS A 65 23.61 1.66 3.16
N GLN A 66 24.19 2.79 2.77
CA GLN A 66 23.78 4.10 3.28
C GLN A 66 22.39 4.48 2.79
N MET A 67 22.06 4.23 1.50
CA MET A 67 20.71 4.40 0.97
C MET A 67 19.68 3.53 1.70
N TRP A 68 20.00 2.26 1.94
CA TRP A 68 19.10 1.33 2.61
C TRP A 68 18.80 1.71 4.06
N LYS A 69 19.78 2.29 4.79
CA LYS A 69 19.54 2.79 6.15
C LYS A 69 18.48 3.91 6.17
N TRP A 70 18.56 4.84 5.23
CA TRP A 70 17.58 5.94 5.13
C TRP A 70 16.24 5.46 4.58
N ALA A 71 16.24 4.59 3.57
CA ALA A 71 15.02 4.02 3.01
C ALA A 71 14.22 3.23 4.04
N ALA A 72 14.89 2.39 4.85
CA ALA A 72 14.23 1.66 5.93
C ALA A 72 13.58 2.59 6.97
N GLY A 73 14.25 3.70 7.29
CA GLY A 73 13.69 4.73 8.18
C GLY A 73 12.42 5.37 7.61
N CYS A 74 12.45 5.80 6.34
CA CYS A 74 11.28 6.40 5.68
C CYS A 74 10.10 5.42 5.59
N ILE A 75 10.36 4.15 5.27
CA ILE A 75 9.34 3.10 5.20
C ILE A 75 8.70 2.90 6.58
N ALA A 76 9.49 2.81 7.65
CA ALA A 76 8.98 2.64 9.00
C ALA A 76 8.10 3.82 9.44
N VAL A 77 8.51 5.06 9.14
CA VAL A 77 7.73 6.27 9.45
C VAL A 77 6.43 6.30 8.65
N ALA A 78 6.47 5.92 7.37
CA ALA A 78 5.27 5.85 6.54
C ALA A 78 4.25 4.87 7.14
N PHE A 79 4.65 3.64 7.46
CA PHE A 79 3.74 2.67 8.07
C PHE A 79 3.17 3.13 9.42
N LEU A 80 3.99 3.76 10.26
CA LEU A 80 3.52 4.34 11.52
C LEU A 80 2.49 5.45 11.29
N SER A 81 2.76 6.37 10.36
CA SER A 81 1.87 7.49 10.07
C SER A 81 0.51 7.03 9.52
N PHE A 82 0.50 6.10 8.56
CA PHE A 82 -0.73 5.55 8.00
C PHE A 82 -1.49 4.69 9.01
N GLY A 83 -0.79 3.90 9.83
CA GLY A 83 -1.41 3.09 10.89
C GLY A 83 -2.09 3.95 11.95
N LEU A 84 -1.39 4.98 12.45
CA LEU A 84 -1.94 5.91 13.44
C LEU A 84 -3.11 6.72 12.88
N PHE A 85 -2.99 7.20 11.64
CA PHE A 85 -4.09 7.90 10.97
C PHE A 85 -5.31 7.01 10.79
N GLY A 86 -5.14 5.77 10.33
CA GLY A 86 -6.21 4.79 10.21
C GLY A 86 -6.90 4.51 11.54
N ALA A 87 -6.14 4.29 12.61
CA ALA A 87 -6.67 4.07 13.95
C ALA A 87 -7.45 5.29 14.48
N PHE A 88 -6.93 6.50 14.25
CA PHE A 88 -7.60 7.74 14.66
C PHE A 88 -8.93 7.93 13.93
N VAL A 89 -8.93 7.76 12.61
CA VAL A 89 -10.15 7.85 11.79
C VAL A 89 -11.16 6.81 12.24
N TYR A 90 -10.75 5.55 12.40
CA TYR A 90 -11.62 4.48 12.87
C TYR A 90 -12.26 4.80 14.23
N TYR A 91 -11.47 5.28 15.20
CA TYR A 91 -12.00 5.62 16.52
C TYR A 91 -13.03 6.75 16.45
N LYS A 92 -12.75 7.81 15.68
CA LYS A 92 -13.66 8.94 15.50
C LYS A 92 -14.94 8.56 14.77
N THR A 93 -14.85 7.76 13.71
CA THR A 93 -16.03 7.34 12.93
C THR A 93 -16.85 6.30 13.66
N TYR A 94 -16.22 5.35 14.37
CA TYR A 94 -16.91 4.37 15.19
C TYR A 94 -17.72 5.03 16.30
N THR A 95 -17.11 5.95 17.06
CA THR A 95 -17.82 6.66 18.14
C THR A 95 -18.96 7.53 17.63
N ALA A 96 -18.74 8.27 16.53
CA ALA A 96 -19.80 9.06 15.88
C ALA A 96 -20.93 8.15 15.34
N GLY A 97 -20.58 7.03 14.72
CA GLY A 97 -21.52 6.07 14.16
C GLY A 97 -22.37 5.38 15.23
N VAL A 98 -21.75 4.93 16.32
CA VAL A 98 -22.46 4.31 17.45
C VAL A 98 -23.41 5.32 18.10
N ASN A 99 -22.97 6.56 18.34
CA ASN A 99 -23.82 7.55 18.99
C ASN A 99 -25.01 7.98 18.10
N SER A 100 -24.77 8.17 16.80
CA SER A 100 -25.82 8.49 15.83
C SER A 100 -26.79 7.32 15.65
N GLY A 101 -26.28 6.11 15.48
CA GLY A 101 -27.07 4.90 15.32
C GLY A 101 -27.90 4.56 16.55
N TYR A 102 -27.32 4.71 17.76
CA TYR A 102 -28.04 4.51 19.00
C TYR A 102 -29.14 5.55 19.19
N GLY A 103 -28.88 6.84 18.94
CA GLY A 103 -29.87 7.90 19.07
C GLY A 103 -31.05 7.72 18.11
N MET A 104 -30.78 7.46 16.82
CA MET A 104 -31.83 7.23 15.83
C MET A 104 -32.61 5.94 16.13
N GLY A 105 -31.92 4.84 16.37
CA GLY A 105 -32.57 3.55 16.65
C GLY A 105 -33.38 3.57 17.96
N TYR A 106 -32.92 4.29 18.98
CA TYR A 106 -33.65 4.39 20.24
C TYR A 106 -34.89 5.28 20.13
N ASN A 107 -34.84 6.35 19.35
CA ASN A 107 -36.01 7.19 19.09
C ASN A 107 -37.05 6.45 18.24
N GLU A 108 -36.62 5.77 17.18
CA GLU A 108 -37.51 4.96 16.33
C GLU A 108 -38.16 3.83 17.14
N ALA A 109 -37.37 3.04 17.87
CA ALA A 109 -37.89 1.95 18.69
C ALA A 109 -38.82 2.43 19.82
N LYS A 110 -38.60 3.65 20.34
CA LYS A 110 -39.51 4.28 21.29
C LYS A 110 -40.83 4.65 20.64
N ASP A 111 -40.81 5.22 19.44
CA ASP A 111 -42.01 5.61 18.72
C ASP A 111 -42.83 4.37 18.33
N GLU A 112 -42.19 3.35 17.77
CA GLU A 112 -42.83 2.07 17.47
C GLU A 112 -43.45 1.42 18.71
N LYS A 113 -42.71 1.39 19.83
CA LYS A 113 -43.21 0.82 21.09
C LYS A 113 -44.38 1.62 21.65
N ALA A 114 -44.33 2.95 21.58
CA ALA A 114 -45.40 3.82 22.04
C ALA A 114 -46.64 3.67 21.16
N ALA A 115 -46.48 3.62 19.83
CA ALA A 115 -47.55 3.38 18.87
C ALA A 115 -48.19 1.99 19.09
N ALA A 116 -47.38 0.95 19.27
CA ALA A 116 -47.86 -0.40 19.58
C ALA A 116 -48.57 -0.46 20.95
N ALA A 117 -48.04 0.22 21.97
CA ALA A 117 -48.69 0.30 23.27
C ALA A 117 -50.04 1.02 23.19
N TRP A 118 -50.11 2.13 22.45
CA TRP A 118 -51.36 2.86 22.19
C TRP A 118 -52.37 2.00 21.43
N ALA A 119 -51.95 1.31 20.37
CA ALA A 119 -52.82 0.43 19.58
C ALA A 119 -53.47 -0.68 20.43
N ASN A 120 -52.80 -1.11 21.51
CA ASN A 120 -53.30 -2.11 22.45
C ASN A 120 -54.27 -1.56 23.52
N THR A 121 -54.42 -0.24 23.65
CA THR A 121 -55.42 0.35 24.55
C THR A 121 -56.85 0.05 24.09
N PRO A 122 -57.88 0.18 24.95
CA PRO A 122 -59.27 0.06 24.53
C PRO A 122 -59.64 0.97 23.34
N GLN A 123 -59.15 2.22 23.35
CA GLN A 123 -59.37 3.19 22.29
C GLN A 123 -58.64 2.79 21.00
N GLY A 124 -57.39 2.34 21.09
CA GLY A 124 -56.63 1.84 19.95
C GLY A 124 -57.28 0.63 19.29
N ARG A 125 -57.76 -0.33 20.09
CA ARG A 125 -58.51 -1.50 19.59
C ARG A 125 -59.82 -1.10 18.92
N LEU A 126 -60.54 -0.12 19.47
CA LEU A 126 -61.74 0.44 18.85
C LEU A 126 -61.42 1.14 17.52
N ALA A 127 -60.37 1.95 17.48
CA ALA A 127 -59.91 2.62 16.26
C ALA A 127 -59.51 1.60 15.17
N TYR A 128 -58.84 0.51 15.55
CA TYR A 128 -58.48 -0.57 14.64
C TYR A 128 -59.71 -1.31 14.09
N ARG A 129 -60.67 -1.67 14.95
CA ARG A 129 -61.94 -2.27 14.50
C ARG A 129 -62.72 -1.32 13.59
N PHE A 130 -62.71 -0.03 13.91
CA PHE A 130 -63.35 0.98 13.08
C PHE A 130 -62.64 1.12 11.71
N ALA A 131 -61.32 1.02 11.66
CA ALA A 131 -60.58 0.98 10.39
C ALA A 131 -61.01 -0.22 9.53
N GLN A 132 -61.31 -1.37 10.14
CA GLN A 132 -61.79 -2.57 9.45
C GLN A 132 -63.18 -2.42 8.84
N THR A 133 -64.02 -1.48 9.29
CA THR A 133 -65.34 -1.24 8.67
C THR A 133 -65.26 -0.53 7.32
N GLY A 134 -64.07 -0.10 6.91
CA GLY A 134 -63.81 0.64 5.68
C GLY A 134 -64.27 2.10 5.70
N SER A 135 -64.99 2.53 6.74
CA SER A 135 -65.55 3.89 6.83
C SER A 135 -64.56 4.94 7.36
N LEU A 136 -63.47 4.52 7.99
CA LEU A 136 -62.46 5.43 8.56
C LEU A 136 -61.83 6.33 7.48
N ASN A 137 -61.48 5.77 6.32
CA ASN A 137 -60.88 6.52 5.21
C ASN A 137 -61.85 7.61 4.69
N SER A 138 -63.13 7.28 4.58
CA SER A 138 -64.15 8.22 4.11
C SER A 138 -64.47 9.32 5.13
N LEU A 139 -64.43 9.03 6.43
CA LEU A 139 -64.49 10.07 7.48
C LEU A 139 -63.32 11.03 7.42
N MET A 140 -62.10 10.51 7.21
CA MET A 140 -60.91 11.36 7.11
C MET A 140 -60.90 12.24 5.86
N LYS A 141 -61.44 11.73 4.74
CA LYS A 141 -61.46 12.43 3.45
C LYS A 141 -62.73 13.25 3.22
N CYS A 142 -63.76 13.06 4.05
CA CYS A 142 -65.08 13.66 3.88
C CYS A 142 -65.68 13.42 2.48
N ASP A 143 -65.53 12.21 1.94
CA ASP A 143 -65.75 11.93 0.51
C ASP A 143 -67.06 11.22 0.17
N LEU A 144 -67.95 11.01 1.15
CA LEU A 144 -69.26 10.41 0.90
C LEU A 144 -70.26 11.41 0.30
N PRO A 145 -71.26 10.95 -0.48
CA PRO A 145 -72.24 11.84 -1.08
C PRO A 145 -73.00 12.67 -0.03
N GLY A 146 -73.14 13.97 -0.32
CA GLY A 146 -73.78 14.93 0.58
C GLY A 146 -72.90 15.41 1.74
N TRP A 147 -71.69 14.88 1.90
CA TRP A 147 -70.78 15.35 2.94
C TRP A 147 -70.08 16.63 2.50
N THR A 148 -69.86 17.53 3.45
CA THR A 148 -69.21 18.82 3.17
C THR A 148 -68.31 19.23 4.32
N GLU A 149 -67.06 19.55 4.00
CA GLU A 149 -66.12 20.09 4.96
C GLU A 149 -66.37 21.59 5.17
N LYS A 150 -66.56 22.00 6.42
CA LYS A 150 -66.64 23.40 6.82
C LYS A 150 -65.71 23.64 8.01
N LYS A 151 -64.74 24.53 7.83
CA LYS A 151 -63.75 24.89 8.87
C LYS A 151 -63.04 23.67 9.48
N GLY A 152 -62.68 22.67 8.66
CA GLY A 152 -61.98 21.46 9.13
C GLY A 152 -62.88 20.40 9.78
N VAL A 153 -64.21 20.56 9.73
CA VAL A 153 -65.17 19.57 10.22
C VAL A 153 -66.00 19.05 9.06
N CYS A 154 -66.07 17.73 8.93
CA CYS A 154 -66.93 17.06 7.95
C CYS A 154 -68.36 16.96 8.47
N PHE A 155 -69.32 17.55 7.76
CA PHE A 155 -70.74 17.48 8.09
C PHE A 155 -71.50 16.65 7.06
N PRO A 156 -72.28 15.63 7.48
CA PRO A 156 -73.17 14.92 6.60
C PRO A 156 -74.43 15.76 6.32
N TYR A 157 -74.68 16.08 5.05
CA TYR A 157 -75.95 16.64 4.59
C TYR A 157 -76.66 15.65 3.66
N GLN A 158 -77.91 15.99 3.32
CA GLN A 158 -78.67 15.25 2.33
C GLN A 158 -78.02 15.40 0.95
N ALA A 159 -77.76 14.27 0.29
CA ALA A 159 -77.22 14.23 -1.05
C ALA A 159 -78.31 14.55 -2.10
N ALA A 160 -77.91 14.71 -3.37
CA ALA A 160 -78.79 15.11 -4.46
C ALA A 160 -79.92 14.09 -4.74
N ASP A 161 -79.75 12.84 -4.31
CA ASP A 161 -80.74 11.76 -4.40
C ASP A 161 -81.73 11.76 -3.23
N GLY A 162 -81.60 12.70 -2.29
CA GLY A 162 -82.48 12.81 -1.13
C GLY A 162 -82.09 11.92 0.05
N HIS A 163 -80.98 11.20 0.00
CA HIS A 163 -80.52 10.34 1.10
C HIS A 163 -79.41 10.99 1.93
N ILE A 164 -79.30 10.61 3.22
CA ILE A 164 -78.18 10.99 4.09
C ILE A 164 -77.29 9.76 4.25
N TYR A 165 -76.03 9.89 3.85
CA TYR A 165 -75.05 8.82 3.94
C TYR A 165 -74.35 8.86 5.30
N GLY A 166 -74.39 7.75 6.04
CA GLY A 166 -73.71 7.58 7.32
C GLY A 166 -72.37 6.86 7.18
N TRP A 167 -71.72 6.61 8.31
CA TRP A 167 -70.54 5.74 8.39
C TRP A 167 -70.86 4.46 9.18
N ASN A 168 -70.10 3.39 8.92
CA ASN A 168 -70.28 2.12 9.62
C ASN A 168 -69.53 2.12 10.95
N ILE A 169 -70.26 1.99 12.05
CA ILE A 169 -69.69 1.79 13.38
C ILE A 169 -69.12 0.37 13.54
N PRO A 170 -68.06 0.18 14.34
CA PRO A 170 -67.48 -1.14 14.63
C PRO A 170 -68.30 -1.98 15.61
#